data_AF-X1R3X4-F1
#
_entry.id   AF-X1R3X4-F1
#
_cell.length_a   1.000
_cell.length_b   1.000
_cell.length_c   1.000
_cell.angle_alpha   90.00
_cell.angle_beta   90.00
_cell.angle_gamma   90.00
#
_symmetry.space_group_name_H-M   'P 1'
#
loop_
_entity.id
_entity.type
_entity.pdbx_description
1 polymer ?
#
loop_
_entity_poly.entity_id
_entity_poly.type
_entity_poly.pdbx_seq_one_letter_code
_entity_poly.pdbx_strand_id
1 'polypeptide(L)'
;MLQNKMNILNIYNPGNLTKPELVNSYVVRLKEFNSIFEAIKDDPMKNPSQHYIIQGIRGSGKTTLLLRIYYALKDEEKLNQWLIPLISNEEQYSIRKLYKFWENIAIYLENEHDEFLGLYDEMQKFIEIENYEEKCYELLIEFLQGRIQA
;
A
#
# COMPACT_ATOMS: atom_id res chain seq x y z
N MET A 1 -9.88 -35.58 -8.39
CA MET A 1 -10.81 -34.51 -8.84
C MET A 1 -10.92 -33.38 -7.80
N LEU A 2 -9.81 -32.89 -7.22
CA LEU A 2 -9.82 -31.79 -6.24
C LEU A 2 -9.10 -30.52 -6.72
N GLN A 3 -8.40 -30.56 -7.86
CA GLN A 3 -7.67 -29.40 -8.39
C GLN A 3 -8.55 -28.36 -9.11
N ASN A 4 -9.77 -28.72 -9.53
CA ASN A 4 -10.62 -27.81 -10.31
C ASN A 4 -11.45 -26.81 -9.49
N LYS A 5 -11.56 -26.99 -8.16
CA LYS A 5 -12.42 -26.14 -7.32
C LYS A 5 -11.71 -24.87 -6.80
N MET A 6 -10.39 -24.89 -6.66
CA MET A 6 -9.60 -23.71 -6.25
C MET A 6 -9.47 -22.66 -7.36
N ASN A 7 -9.64 -23.05 -8.62
CA ASN A 7 -9.42 -22.16 -9.76
C ASN A 7 -10.54 -21.11 -9.94
N ILE A 8 -11.76 -21.40 -9.51
CA ILE A 8 -12.93 -20.52 -9.73
C ILE A 8 -12.96 -19.36 -8.73
N LEU A 9 -12.46 -19.56 -7.51
CA LEU A 9 -12.42 -18.52 -6.47
C LEU A 9 -11.37 -17.43 -6.74
N ASN A 10 -10.30 -17.78 -7.47
CA ASN A 10 -9.24 -16.85 -7.87
C ASN A 10 -9.61 -15.96 -9.06
N ILE A 11 -10.60 -16.36 -9.88
CA ILE A 11 -11.04 -15.58 -11.05
C ILE A 11 -11.74 -14.28 -10.62
N TYR A 12 -12.42 -14.28 -9.47
CA TYR A 12 -13.31 -13.16 -9.07
C TYR A 12 -12.73 -12.24 -7.99
N ASN A 13 -11.60 -12.58 -7.37
CA ASN A 13 -10.91 -11.71 -6.43
C ASN A 13 -9.40 -11.69 -6.74
N PRO A 14 -8.89 -10.63 -7.40
CA PRO A 14 -7.46 -10.48 -7.69
C PRO A 14 -6.56 -10.56 -6.45
N GLY A 15 -7.09 -10.27 -5.26
CA GLY A 15 -6.34 -10.38 -4.00
C GLY A 15 -5.98 -11.81 -3.60
N ASN A 16 -6.59 -12.83 -4.23
CA ASN A 16 -6.27 -14.24 -3.99
C ASN A 16 -5.16 -14.77 -4.94
N LEU A 17 -4.77 -13.99 -5.96
CA LEU A 17 -3.68 -14.37 -6.85
C LEU A 17 -2.34 -14.11 -6.16
N THR A 18 -1.41 -15.05 -6.31
CA THR A 18 -0.03 -14.78 -5.94
C THR A 18 0.54 -13.68 -6.83
N LYS A 19 1.57 -12.98 -6.34
CA LYS A 19 2.28 -11.94 -7.12
C LYS A 19 2.69 -12.42 -8.52
N PRO A 20 3.36 -13.60 -8.70
CA PRO A 20 3.74 -14.07 -10.04
C PRO A 20 2.54 -14.33 -10.95
N GLU A 21 1.45 -14.91 -10.42
CA GLU A 21 0.23 -15.16 -11.20
C GLU A 21 -0.40 -13.85 -11.68
N LEU A 22 -0.50 -12.85 -10.80
CA LEU A 22 -1.07 -11.55 -11.14
C LEU A 22 -0.21 -10.84 -12.19
N VAL A 23 1.11 -10.80 -12.01
CA VAL A 23 2.03 -10.11 -12.94
C VAL A 23 2.04 -10.79 -14.31
N ASN A 24 2.14 -12.12 -14.37
CA ASN A 24 2.24 -12.85 -15.63
C ASN A 24 0.94 -12.87 -16.43
N SER A 25 -0.22 -12.78 -15.76
CA SER A 25 -1.53 -12.74 -16.43
C SER A 25 -1.98 -11.32 -16.78
N TYR A 26 -1.21 -10.28 -16.43
CA TYR A 26 -1.58 -8.90 -16.64
C TYR A 26 -1.37 -8.46 -18.10
N VAL A 27 -2.44 -8.54 -18.90
CA VAL A 27 -2.40 -8.23 -20.35
C VAL A 27 -3.28 -7.03 -20.76
N VAL A 28 -4.06 -6.48 -19.82
CA VAL A 28 -4.98 -5.36 -20.06
C VAL A 28 -4.51 -4.11 -19.32
N ARG A 29 -4.91 -2.92 -19.80
CA ARG A 29 -4.61 -1.62 -19.15
C ARG A 29 -3.11 -1.28 -19.04
N LEU A 30 -2.30 -1.81 -19.95
CA LEU A 30 -0.86 -1.54 -20.01
C LEU A 30 -0.56 -0.04 -20.17
N LYS A 31 -1.41 0.68 -20.92
CA LYS A 31 -1.25 2.13 -21.10
C LYS A 31 -1.43 2.90 -19.79
N GLU A 32 -2.50 2.61 -19.05
CA GLU A 32 -2.78 3.22 -17.75
C GLU A 32 -1.73 2.84 -16.71
N PHE A 33 -1.35 1.56 -16.67
CA PHE A 33 -0.26 1.08 -15.83
C PHE A 33 1.03 1.84 -16.10
N ASN A 34 1.51 1.86 -17.35
CA ASN A 34 2.75 2.55 -17.70
C ASN A 34 2.67 4.05 -17.40
N SER A 35 1.53 4.69 -17.70
CA SER A 35 1.35 6.12 -17.44
C SER A 35 1.45 6.48 -15.97
N ILE A 36 0.88 5.67 -15.07
CA ILE A 36 0.94 5.92 -13.62
C ILE A 36 2.32 5.54 -13.08
N PHE A 37 2.85 4.39 -13.50
CA PHE A 37 4.12 3.89 -13.00
C PHE A 37 5.29 4.80 -13.36
N GLU A 38 5.42 5.21 -14.63
CA GLU A 38 6.48 6.13 -15.05
C GLU A 38 6.31 7.50 -14.39
N ALA A 39 5.09 7.98 -14.19
CA ALA A 39 4.86 9.25 -13.50
C ALA A 39 5.30 9.21 -12.02
N ILE A 40 5.07 8.11 -11.31
CA ILE A 40 5.58 7.92 -9.94
C ILE A 40 7.12 7.80 -9.96
N LYS A 41 7.66 7.07 -10.93
CA LYS A 41 9.08 6.80 -11.05
C LYS A 41 9.91 8.05 -11.35
N ASP A 42 9.38 8.93 -12.19
CA ASP A 42 10.05 10.15 -12.64
C ASP A 42 9.73 11.37 -11.75
N ASP A 43 8.88 11.22 -10.72
CA ASP A 43 8.53 12.32 -9.81
C ASP A 43 9.75 12.69 -8.95
N PRO A 44 10.26 13.93 -9.04
CA PRO A 44 11.38 14.37 -8.21
C PRO A 44 11.00 14.62 -6.75
N MET A 45 9.72 14.45 -6.37
CA MET A 45 9.17 14.64 -5.02
C MET A 45 9.47 16.01 -4.43
N LYS A 46 9.60 17.03 -5.29
CA LYS A 46 9.86 18.43 -4.89
C LYS A 46 8.58 19.19 -4.50
N ASN A 47 7.44 18.68 -4.93
CA ASN A 47 6.11 19.22 -4.67
C ASN A 47 5.23 18.10 -4.09
N PRO A 48 4.06 18.41 -3.52
CA PRO A 48 3.09 17.38 -3.17
C PRO A 48 2.82 16.47 -4.37
N SER A 49 2.89 15.16 -4.15
CA SER A 49 2.74 14.16 -5.21
C SER A 49 1.36 14.24 -5.86
N GLN A 50 1.27 13.87 -7.13
CA GLN A 50 0.01 13.85 -7.86
C GLN A 50 -0.93 12.76 -7.32
N HIS A 51 -2.20 13.12 -7.08
CA HIS A 51 -3.23 12.14 -6.73
C HIS A 51 -3.84 11.54 -8.00
N TYR A 52 -3.96 10.21 -8.05
CA TYR A 52 -4.58 9.48 -9.17
C TYR A 52 -5.91 8.86 -8.74
N ILE A 53 -6.96 9.11 -9.52
CA ILE A 53 -8.28 8.50 -9.30
C ILE A 53 -8.59 7.56 -10.46
N ILE A 54 -8.71 6.26 -10.18
CA ILE A 54 -9.02 5.23 -11.18
C ILE A 54 -10.52 4.94 -11.17
N GLN A 55 -11.20 5.22 -12.28
CA GLN A 55 -12.65 5.02 -12.42
C GLN A 55 -12.99 3.99 -13.49
N GLY A 56 -14.15 3.34 -13.34
CA GLY A 56 -14.64 2.34 -14.28
C GLY A 56 -15.64 1.37 -13.64
N ILE A 57 -16.37 0.64 -14.47
CA ILE A 57 -17.42 -0.30 -14.02
C ILE A 57 -16.88 -1.40 -13.10
N ARG A 58 -17.76 -2.05 -12.33
CA ARG A 58 -17.40 -3.22 -11.50
C ARG A 58 -16.83 -4.33 -12.40
N GLY A 59 -15.79 -5.02 -11.92
CA GLY A 59 -15.11 -6.07 -12.68
C GLY A 59 -14.18 -5.58 -13.79
N SER A 60 -14.02 -4.27 -14.00
CA SER A 60 -13.14 -3.73 -15.05
C SER A 60 -11.63 -3.80 -14.74
N GLY A 61 -11.21 -4.54 -13.71
CA GLY A 61 -9.80 -4.75 -13.37
C GLY A 61 -9.10 -3.59 -12.63
N LYS A 62 -9.86 -2.70 -11.95
CA LYS A 62 -9.28 -1.58 -11.19
C LYS A 62 -8.36 -2.05 -10.05
N THR A 63 -8.84 -2.99 -9.23
CA THR A 63 -8.07 -3.60 -8.14
C THR A 63 -6.83 -4.31 -8.69
N THR A 64 -6.94 -4.99 -9.83
CA THR A 64 -5.81 -5.63 -10.50
C THR A 64 -4.77 -4.61 -10.96
N LEU A 65 -5.18 -3.46 -11.51
CA LEU A 65 -4.27 -2.37 -11.87
C LEU A 65 -3.53 -1.82 -10.63
N LEU A 66 -4.23 -1.58 -9.52
CA LEU A 66 -3.61 -1.13 -8.27
C LEU A 66 -2.60 -2.16 -7.73
N LEU A 67 -2.95 -3.44 -7.70
CA LEU A 67 -2.05 -4.52 -7.28
C LEU A 67 -0.82 -4.63 -8.21
N ARG A 68 -1.03 -4.48 -9.53
CA ARG A 68 0.07 -4.52 -10.50
C ARG A 68 1.04 -3.36 -10.31
N ILE A 69 0.55 -2.15 -10.00
CA ILE A 69 1.35 -0.98 -9.65
C ILE A 69 2.11 -1.24 -8.33
N TYR A 70 1.40 -1.69 -7.29
CA TYR A 70 2.00 -2.01 -5.99
C TYR A 70 3.18 -2.99 -6.13
N TYR A 71 3.02 -4.08 -6.88
CA TYR A 71 4.12 -5.02 -7.11
C TYR A 71 5.24 -4.45 -7.96
N ALA A 72 4.93 -3.60 -8.96
CA ALA A 72 5.96 -2.93 -9.76
C ALA A 72 6.81 -2.00 -8.90
N LEU A 73 6.19 -1.23 -8.00
CA LEU A 73 6.88 -0.33 -7.09
C LEU A 73 7.77 -1.13 -6.13
N LYS A 74 7.26 -2.23 -5.54
CA LYS A 74 8.05 -3.12 -4.68
C LYS A 74 9.24 -3.78 -5.41
N ASP A 75 9.19 -3.94 -6.73
CA ASP A 75 10.27 -4.56 -7.51
C ASP A 75 11.30 -3.55 -8.05
N GLU A 76 11.02 -2.25 -7.96
CA GLU A 76 11.92 -1.21 -8.45
C GLU A 76 12.89 -0.78 -7.33
N GLU A 77 14.09 -1.36 -7.34
CA GLU A 77 15.12 -1.15 -6.31
C GLU A 77 15.40 0.33 -6.04
N LYS A 78 15.42 1.17 -7.08
CA LYS A 78 15.67 2.62 -6.93
C LYS A 78 14.56 3.34 -6.18
N LEU A 79 13.30 2.92 -6.38
CA LEU A 79 12.17 3.53 -5.69
C LEU A 79 12.09 3.05 -4.24
N ASN A 80 12.36 1.78 -3.98
CA ASN A 80 12.33 1.20 -2.63
C ASN A 80 13.25 1.90 -1.62
N GLN A 81 14.27 2.62 -2.09
CA GLN A 81 15.16 3.40 -1.22
C GLN A 81 14.43 4.53 -0.49
N TRP A 82 13.38 5.09 -1.08
CA TRP A 82 12.69 6.26 -0.54
C TRP A 82 11.16 6.14 -0.51
N LEU A 83 10.59 5.19 -1.24
CA LEU A 83 9.15 4.96 -1.36
C LEU A 83 8.77 3.62 -0.73
N ILE A 84 7.78 3.65 0.17
CA ILE A 84 7.15 2.44 0.73
C ILE A 84 5.74 2.33 0.16
N PRO A 85 5.48 1.41 -0.79
CA PRO A 85 4.13 1.19 -1.28
C PRO A 85 3.30 0.45 -0.23
N LEU A 86 2.11 0.97 0.08
CA LEU A 86 1.15 0.35 0.99
C LEU A 86 -0.18 0.10 0.27
N ILE A 87 -0.78 -1.05 0.53
CA ILE A 87 -2.11 -1.39 0.03
C ILE A 87 -3.10 -1.48 1.18
N SER A 88 -4.24 -0.82 1.02
CA SER A 88 -5.37 -0.91 1.95
C SER A 88 -6.48 -1.76 1.32
N ASN A 89 -7.22 -2.49 2.16
CA ASN A 89 -8.43 -3.20 1.73
C ASN A 89 -9.46 -2.22 1.15
N GLU A 90 -10.28 -2.71 0.21
CA GLU A 90 -11.35 -1.94 -0.45
C GLU A 90 -12.32 -1.32 0.57
N GLU A 91 -12.55 -2.01 1.67
CA GLU A 91 -13.44 -1.58 2.74
C GLU A 91 -12.68 -1.59 4.09
N GLN A 92 -12.57 -0.41 4.71
CA GLN A 92 -11.90 -0.22 6.00
C GLN A 92 -12.93 -0.02 7.12
N TYR A 93 -13.85 -0.97 7.30
CA TYR A 93 -14.95 -0.84 8.25
C TYR A 93 -14.52 -0.69 9.73
N SER A 94 -13.31 -1.13 10.06
CA SER A 94 -12.73 -1.00 11.41
C SER A 94 -12.16 0.39 11.68
N ILE A 95 -11.86 1.18 10.65
CA ILE A 95 -11.27 2.52 10.80
C ILE A 95 -12.39 3.54 10.94
N ARG A 96 -12.74 3.85 12.19
CA ARG A 96 -13.75 4.87 12.53
C ARG A 96 -13.15 6.21 12.94
N LYS A 97 -11.84 6.23 13.18
CA LYS A 97 -11.06 7.40 13.60
C LYS A 97 -9.72 7.36 12.86
N LEU A 98 -9.18 8.52 12.52
CA LEU A 98 -7.99 8.59 11.67
C LEU A 98 -6.75 8.04 12.39
N TYR A 99 -6.66 8.14 13.72
CA TYR A 99 -5.58 7.47 14.46
C TYR A 99 -5.55 5.94 14.26
N LYS A 100 -6.70 5.28 14.03
CA LYS A 100 -6.71 3.83 13.73
C LYS A 100 -6.13 3.53 12.35
N PHE A 101 -6.21 4.47 11.43
CA PHE A 101 -5.51 4.35 10.15
C PHE A 101 -3.99 4.41 10.36
N TRP A 102 -3.50 5.37 11.16
CA TRP A 102 -2.08 5.48 11.49
C TRP A 102 -1.53 4.26 12.23
N GLU A 103 -2.27 3.74 13.21
CA GLU A 103 -1.90 2.50 13.89
C GLU A 103 -1.85 1.30 12.94
N ASN A 104 -2.82 1.17 12.02
CA ASN A 104 -2.81 0.10 11.03
C ASN A 104 -1.60 0.21 10.09
N ILE A 105 -1.20 1.43 9.72
CA ILE A 105 0.02 1.67 8.96
C ILE A 105 1.24 1.28 9.78
N ALA A 106 1.31 1.64 11.07
CA ALA A 106 2.41 1.26 11.94
C ALA A 106 2.58 -0.26 12.01
N ILE A 107 1.49 -0.99 12.27
CA ILE A 107 1.48 -2.46 12.28
C ILE A 107 1.92 -3.02 10.92
N TYR A 108 1.46 -2.44 9.81
CA TYR A 108 1.89 -2.86 8.47
C TYR A 108 3.41 -2.68 8.29
N LEU A 109 3.94 -1.52 8.68
CA LEU A 109 5.36 -1.21 8.56
C LEU A 109 6.21 -2.16 9.41
N GLU A 110 5.85 -2.39 10.66
CA GLU A 110 6.55 -3.31 11.56
C GLU A 110 6.64 -4.74 11.02
N ASN A 111 5.58 -5.22 10.36
CA ASN A 111 5.55 -6.57 9.79
C ASN A 111 6.44 -6.73 8.55
N GLU A 112 6.70 -5.65 7.84
CA GLU A 112 7.41 -5.68 6.55
C GLU A 112 8.84 -5.15 6.65
N HIS A 113 9.16 -4.38 7.69
CA HIS A 113 10.37 -3.57 7.80
C HIS A 113 10.85 -3.48 9.25
N ASP A 114 11.98 -4.14 9.55
CA ASP A 114 12.56 -4.22 10.89
C ASP A 114 12.88 -2.83 11.49
N GLU A 115 13.16 -1.83 10.66
CA GLU A 115 13.46 -0.47 11.12
C GLU A 115 12.28 0.26 11.77
N PHE A 116 11.05 -0.26 11.61
CA PHE A 116 9.85 0.31 12.24
C PHE A 116 9.40 -0.41 13.51
N LEU A 117 10.11 -1.47 13.94
CA LEU A 117 9.73 -2.28 15.10
C LEU A 117 9.51 -1.40 16.35
N GLY A 118 8.33 -1.55 16.96
CA GLY A 118 7.92 -0.84 18.16
C GLY A 118 7.21 0.49 17.92
N LEU A 119 7.05 0.95 16.68
CA LEU A 119 6.29 2.17 16.35
C LEU A 119 4.86 2.14 16.91
N TYR A 120 4.14 1.04 16.75
CA TYR A 120 2.79 0.85 17.27
C TYR A 120 2.78 0.90 18.80
N ASP A 121 3.74 0.24 19.45
CA ASP A 121 3.88 0.26 20.91
C ASP A 121 4.19 1.68 21.42
N GLU A 122 5.03 2.44 20.71
CA GLU A 122 5.28 3.85 21.00
C GLU A 122 4.02 4.70 20.87
N MET A 123 3.19 4.47 19.84
CA MET A 123 1.89 5.14 19.72
C MET A 123 1.00 4.82 20.92
N GLN A 124 0.84 3.55 21.29
CA GLN A 124 -0.07 3.15 22.36
C GLN A 124 0.22 3.80 23.73
N LYS A 125 1.47 4.21 23.99
CA LYS A 125 1.83 4.96 25.22
C LYS A 125 1.07 6.28 25.37
N PHE A 126 0.57 6.83 24.27
CA PHE A 126 -0.11 8.12 24.21
C PHE A 126 -1.63 8.00 24.04
N ILE A 127 -2.22 6.81 24.08
CA ILE A 127 -3.64 6.59 23.74
C ILE A 127 -4.64 7.42 24.56
N GLU A 128 -4.27 7.82 25.77
CA GLU A 128 -5.14 8.59 26.68
C GLU A 128 -5.08 10.11 26.49
N ILE A 129 -4.16 10.62 25.67
CA ILE A 129 -4.05 12.07 25.43
C ILE A 129 -5.16 12.55 24.49
N GLU A 130 -5.60 13.80 24.68
CA GLU A 130 -6.69 14.37 23.89
C GLU A 130 -6.33 14.48 22.39
N ASN A 131 -5.08 14.79 22.07
CA ASN A 131 -4.56 14.92 20.71
C ASN A 131 -3.86 13.65 20.18
N TYR A 132 -4.33 12.47 20.60
CA TYR A 132 -3.70 11.19 20.25
C TYR A 132 -3.53 11.00 18.73
N GLU A 133 -4.49 11.46 17.94
CA GLU A 133 -4.44 11.36 16.48
C GLU A 133 -3.27 12.11 15.85
N GLU A 134 -3.05 13.35 16.29
CA GLU A 134 -1.90 14.16 15.86
C GLU A 134 -0.60 13.49 16.32
N LYS A 135 -0.59 12.95 17.54
CA LYS A 135 0.61 12.29 18.08
C LYS A 135 0.99 11.02 17.31
N CYS A 136 0.03 10.20 16.90
CA CYS A 136 0.28 9.06 16.03
C CYS A 136 0.88 9.50 14.68
N TYR A 137 0.37 10.58 14.11
CA TYR A 137 0.90 11.10 12.85
C TYR A 137 2.34 11.60 13.01
N GLU A 138 2.64 12.36 14.06
CA GLU A 138 3.99 12.83 14.36
C GLU A 138 4.99 11.66 14.48
N LEU A 139 4.66 10.65 15.30
CA LEU A 139 5.52 9.48 15.49
C LEU A 139 5.74 8.71 14.18
N LEU A 140 4.69 8.54 13.37
CA LEU A 140 4.81 7.91 12.06
C LEU A 140 5.78 8.68 11.15
N ILE A 141 5.68 10.01 11.12
CA ILE A 141 6.59 10.85 10.32
C ILE A 141 8.02 10.81 10.85
N GLU A 142 8.23 10.83 12.16
CA GLU A 142 9.56 10.72 12.78
C GLU A 142 10.26 9.42 12.36
N PHE A 143 9.58 8.28 12.43
CA PHE A 143 10.12 7.00 12.00
C PHE A 143 10.41 6.96 10.49
N LEU A 144 9.50 7.48 9.66
CA LEU A 144 9.69 7.54 8.20
C LEU A 144 10.88 8.43 7.82
N GLN A 145 11.09 9.55 8.51
CA GLN A 145 12.23 10.44 8.29
C GLN A 145 13.54 9.81 8.77
N GLY A 146 13.51 9.04 9.87
CA GLY A 146 14.66 8.29 10.36
C GLY A 146 15.22 7.32 9.31
N ARG A 147 14.35 6.66 8.54
CA ARG A 147 14.75 5.77 7.43
C ARG A 147 15.52 6.48 6.32
N ILE A 148 15.14 7.70 5.95
CA ILE A 148 15.79 8.44 4.84
C ILE A 148 17.20 8.91 5.24
N GLN A 149 17.47 9.04 6.54
CA GLN A 149 18.75 9.51 7.07
C GLN A 149 19.76 8.38 7.37
N ALA A 150 19.32 7.12 7.36
CA ALA A 150 20.14 5.93 7.61
C ALA A 150 20.76 5.38 6.31
#